data_AF-A0A229TJC4-F1
#
_entry.id   AF-A0A229TJC4-F1
#
_cell.length_a   1.000
_cell.length_b   1.000
_cell.length_c   1.000
_cell.angle_alpha   90.00
_cell.angle_beta   90.00
_cell.angle_gamma   90.00
#
_symmetry.space_group_name_H-M   'P 1'
#
loop_
_entity.id
_entity.type
_entity.pdbx_description
1 polymer ?
#
loop_
_entity_poly.entity_id
_entity_poly.type
_entity_poly.pdbx_seq_one_letter_code
_entity_poly.pdbx_strand_id
1 'polypeptide(L)'
;MPPDPQPGATEDCPYLGSEVVAEANGQHVSKVRVSADQPHPACFFYRPDGKIQLTVRVYVGDAKTATALVNKVAPIDSSNPASDPSGWKGGYLSSDDGAVYAVAKGASAVVVTTNQKQSVKARTVAKKAIAALKL
;
A
#
# COMPACT_ATOMS: atom_id res chain seq x y z
N MET A 1 10.57 14.33 -3.03
CA MET A 1 9.58 13.26 -2.76
C MET A 1 8.62 13.74 -1.68
N PRO A 2 7.32 13.45 -1.78
CA PRO A 2 6.37 13.75 -0.71
C PRO A 2 6.78 13.03 0.59
N PRO A 3 6.54 13.63 1.76
CA PRO A 3 6.83 13.01 3.06
C PRO A 3 6.03 11.71 3.22
N ASP A 4 6.41 10.87 4.18
CA ASP A 4 5.63 9.66 4.47
C ASP A 4 4.29 10.03 5.11
N PRO A 5 3.18 9.45 4.62
CA PRO A 5 1.85 9.82 5.07
C PRO A 5 1.70 9.51 6.55
N GLN A 6 0.97 10.36 7.26
CA GLN A 6 0.66 10.16 8.67
C GLN A 6 -0.84 9.85 8.83
N PRO A 7 -1.22 8.97 9.78
CA PRO A 7 -2.63 8.72 10.07
C PRO A 7 -3.33 10.01 10.53
N GLY A 8 -4.37 10.42 9.81
CA GLY A 8 -5.18 11.59 10.09
C GLY A 8 -6.52 11.22 10.74
N ALA A 9 -7.62 11.58 10.09
CA ALA A 9 -8.97 11.36 10.61
C ALA A 9 -9.30 9.85 10.73
N THR A 10 -10.19 9.51 11.67
CA THR A 10 -10.78 8.17 11.78
C THR A 10 -12.00 8.12 10.88
N GLU A 11 -11.82 7.53 9.70
CA GLU A 11 -12.83 7.36 8.66
C GLU A 11 -12.47 6.15 7.80
N ASP A 12 -13.45 5.67 7.02
CA ASP A 12 -13.24 4.54 6.12
C ASP A 12 -12.35 4.91 4.93
N CYS A 13 -11.62 3.91 4.42
CA CYS A 13 -10.78 4.12 3.25
C CYS A 13 -11.66 4.29 2.00
N PRO A 14 -11.52 5.38 1.22
CA PRO A 14 -12.46 5.70 0.14
C PRO A 14 -12.42 4.72 -1.06
N TYR A 15 -11.45 3.81 -1.09
CA TYR A 15 -11.25 2.86 -2.20
C TYR A 15 -11.03 1.41 -1.74
N LEU A 16 -11.13 1.11 -0.44
CA LEU A 16 -10.99 -0.25 0.09
C LEU A 16 -11.90 -0.46 1.31
N GLY A 17 -12.77 -1.47 1.23
CA GLY A 17 -13.58 -1.90 2.38
C GLY A 17 -12.76 -2.62 3.45
N SER A 18 -13.13 -2.45 4.71
CA SER A 18 -12.46 -3.05 5.87
C SER A 18 -12.48 -4.58 5.84
N GLU A 19 -13.60 -5.18 5.43
CA GLU A 19 -13.76 -6.64 5.30
C GLU A 19 -12.80 -7.19 4.24
N VAL A 20 -12.71 -6.51 3.10
CA VAL A 20 -11.83 -6.89 2.00
C VAL A 20 -10.36 -6.89 2.42
N VAL A 21 -9.95 -5.90 3.21
CA VAL A 21 -8.59 -5.83 3.76
C VAL A 21 -8.39 -6.89 4.83
N ALA A 22 -9.38 -7.11 5.70
CA ALA A 22 -9.32 -8.11 6.75
C ALA A 22 -9.14 -9.53 6.18
N GLU A 23 -9.88 -9.87 5.12
CA GLU A 23 -9.76 -11.14 4.40
C GLU A 23 -8.39 -11.26 3.71
N ALA A 24 -7.97 -10.24 2.96
CA ALA A 24 -6.72 -10.29 2.22
C ALA A 24 -5.49 -10.35 3.14
N ASN A 25 -5.53 -9.65 4.27
CA ASN A 25 -4.43 -9.63 5.24
C ASN A 25 -4.53 -10.77 6.28
N GLY A 26 -5.71 -11.36 6.45
CA GLY A 26 -5.98 -12.42 7.42
C GLY A 26 -6.08 -11.92 8.86
N GLN A 27 -6.48 -10.66 9.07
CA GLN A 27 -6.60 -10.06 10.40
C GLN A 27 -7.79 -9.09 10.46
N HIS A 28 -8.58 -9.16 11.52
CA HIS A 28 -9.72 -8.26 11.71
C HIS A 28 -9.30 -6.78 11.76
N VAL A 29 -10.02 -5.95 11.00
CA VAL A 29 -9.86 -4.48 10.99
C VAL A 29 -10.84 -3.89 11.99
N SER A 30 -10.31 -3.28 13.06
CA SER A 30 -11.11 -2.64 14.12
C SER A 30 -11.30 -1.14 13.91
N LYS A 31 -10.41 -0.52 13.12
CA LYS A 31 -10.38 0.91 12.89
C LYS A 31 -9.61 1.22 11.61
N VAL A 32 -10.06 2.22 10.89
CA VAL A 32 -9.34 2.82 9.76
C VAL A 32 -9.02 4.27 10.10
N ARG A 33 -7.85 4.72 9.67
CA ARG A 33 -7.53 6.15 9.61
C ARG A 33 -7.03 6.47 8.22
N VAL A 34 -7.27 7.68 7.76
CA VAL A 34 -6.77 8.14 6.46
C VAL A 34 -5.93 9.40 6.63
N SER A 35 -4.92 9.60 5.77
CA SER A 35 -4.13 10.82 5.77
C SER A 35 -4.85 11.98 5.08
N ALA A 36 -4.28 13.18 5.17
CA ALA A 36 -4.79 14.36 4.46
C ALA A 36 -4.31 14.47 3.00
N ASP A 37 -3.62 13.44 2.47
CA ASP A 37 -3.07 13.46 1.11
C ASP A 37 -4.18 13.52 0.05
N GLN A 38 -3.90 14.22 -1.06
CA GLN A 38 -4.84 14.42 -2.17
C GLN A 38 -4.18 13.98 -3.49
N PRO A 39 -4.95 13.49 -4.48
CA PRO A 39 -6.40 13.22 -4.42
C PRO A 39 -6.76 11.89 -3.72
N HIS A 40 -5.77 11.05 -3.42
CA HIS A 40 -5.97 9.75 -2.81
C HIS A 40 -5.29 9.71 -1.44
N PRO A 41 -6.05 9.76 -0.34
CA PRO A 41 -5.47 9.68 0.99
C PRO A 41 -4.86 8.29 1.21
N ALA A 42 -3.77 8.22 1.96
CA ALA A 42 -3.24 6.94 2.41
C ALA A 42 -4.15 6.35 3.49
N CYS A 43 -4.39 5.04 3.43
CA CYS A 43 -5.26 4.34 4.37
C CYS A 43 -4.45 3.48 5.33
N PHE A 44 -4.75 3.57 6.63
CA PHE A 44 -4.10 2.86 7.71
C PHE A 44 -5.12 1.98 8.42
N PHE A 45 -4.94 0.66 8.35
CA PHE A 45 -5.86 -0.33 8.90
C PHE A 45 -5.31 -0.87 10.21
N TYR A 46 -6.11 -0.81 11.27
CA TYR A 46 -5.72 -1.15 12.64
C TYR A 46 -6.36 -2.45 13.13
N ARG A 47 -5.58 -3.21 13.88
CA ARG A 47 -6.04 -4.37 14.67
C ARG A 47 -6.73 -3.92 15.96
N PRO A 48 -7.52 -4.80 16.60
CA PRO A 48 -8.13 -4.53 17.90
C PRO A 48 -7.14 -4.09 19.00
N ASP A 49 -5.88 -4.51 18.92
CA ASP A 49 -4.81 -4.11 19.85
C ASP A 49 -4.25 -2.70 19.60
N GLY A 50 -4.82 -1.95 18.65
CA GLY A 50 -4.42 -0.59 18.32
C GLY A 50 -3.17 -0.50 17.44
N LYS A 51 -2.55 -1.61 17.03
CA LYS A 51 -1.43 -1.61 16.09
C LYS A 51 -1.90 -1.61 14.64
N ILE A 52 -1.12 -0.99 13.76
CA ILE A 52 -1.37 -1.02 12.31
C ILE A 52 -1.10 -2.44 11.81
N GLN A 53 -2.04 -3.01 11.05
CA GLN A 53 -1.82 -4.27 10.34
C GLN A 53 -1.46 -4.08 8.88
N LEU A 54 -1.94 -3.01 8.25
CA LEU A 54 -1.74 -2.76 6.84
C LEU A 54 -1.85 -1.26 6.54
N THR A 55 -0.97 -0.76 5.67
CA THR A 55 -1.04 0.61 5.14
C THR A 55 -1.08 0.55 3.62
N VAL A 56 -1.91 1.38 3.00
CA VAL A 56 -1.93 1.61 1.55
C VAL A 56 -1.62 3.06 1.28
N ARG A 57 -0.57 3.34 0.53
CA ARG A 57 -0.22 4.66 0.02
C ARG A 57 -0.40 4.67 -1.49
N VAL A 58 -1.16 5.65 -1.98
CA VAL A 58 -1.34 5.90 -3.40
C VAL A 58 -0.73 7.26 -3.72
N TYR A 59 -0.02 7.34 -4.85
CA TYR A 59 0.52 8.57 -5.38
C TYR A 59 0.13 8.69 -6.84
N VAL A 60 -0.32 9.89 -7.23
CA VAL A 60 -0.58 10.27 -8.62
C VAL A 60 0.02 11.66 -8.82
N GLY A 61 0.98 11.79 -9.73
CA GLY A 61 1.66 13.05 -9.99
C GLY A 61 2.63 12.95 -11.16
N ASP A 62 3.92 12.79 -10.89
CA ASP A 62 4.95 12.63 -11.91
C ASP A 62 5.65 11.27 -11.84
N ALA A 63 6.10 10.78 -13.01
CA ALA A 63 6.67 9.44 -13.12
C ALA A 63 7.98 9.24 -12.35
N LYS A 64 8.77 10.31 -12.20
CA LYS A 64 10.04 10.25 -11.46
C LYS A 64 9.77 10.04 -9.98
N THR A 65 8.83 10.79 -9.41
CA THR A 65 8.42 10.65 -8.01
C THR A 65 7.73 9.32 -7.76
N ALA A 66 6.86 8.86 -8.67
CA ALA A 66 6.22 7.55 -8.57
C ALA A 66 7.25 6.41 -8.47
N THR A 67 8.24 6.42 -9.37
CA THR A 67 9.34 5.44 -9.37
C THR A 67 10.20 5.56 -8.10
N ALA A 68 10.52 6.78 -7.67
CA ALA A 68 11.33 7.01 -6.47
C ALA A 68 10.63 6.51 -5.19
N LEU A 69 9.30 6.64 -5.09
CA LEU A 69 8.51 6.09 -3.98
C LEU A 69 8.58 4.57 -3.91
N VAL A 70 8.49 3.88 -5.06
CA VAL A 70 8.65 2.42 -5.13
C VAL A 70 10.05 2.02 -4.70
N ASN A 71 11.09 2.63 -5.27
CA ASN A 71 12.48 2.26 -4.98
C ASN A 71 12.90 2.58 -3.54
N LYS A 72 12.26 3.55 -2.88
CA LYS A 72 12.51 3.85 -1.46
C LYS A 72 12.15 2.66 -0.55
N VAL A 73 11.07 1.93 -0.87
CA VAL A 73 10.53 0.86 -0.01
C VAL A 73 10.81 -0.54 -0.54
N ALA A 74 11.10 -0.66 -1.84
CA ALA A 74 11.55 -1.88 -2.49
C ALA A 74 12.76 -1.55 -3.38
N PRO A 75 13.96 -1.38 -2.80
CA PRO A 75 15.16 -1.03 -3.55
C PRO A 75 15.52 -2.13 -4.56
N ILE A 76 16.04 -1.73 -5.72
CA ILE A 76 16.27 -2.65 -6.86
C ILE A 76 17.29 -3.75 -6.53
N ASP A 77 18.28 -3.44 -5.69
CA ASP A 77 19.39 -4.33 -5.34
C ASP A 77 19.04 -5.38 -4.27
N SER A 78 17.96 -5.16 -3.53
CA SER A 78 17.61 -5.97 -2.35
C SER A 78 16.19 -6.54 -2.42
N SER A 79 15.33 -6.02 -3.30
CA SER A 79 13.95 -6.51 -3.47
C SER A 79 13.78 -7.48 -4.63
N ASN A 80 12.73 -8.30 -4.53
CA ASN A 80 12.31 -9.14 -5.64
C ASN A 80 11.48 -8.33 -6.62
N PRO A 81 11.63 -8.51 -7.95
CA PRO A 81 10.89 -7.76 -8.94
C PRO A 81 9.38 -8.07 -8.90
N ALA A 82 8.56 -7.05 -9.15
CA ALA A 82 7.12 -7.12 -9.22
C ALA A 82 6.59 -6.55 -10.55
N SER A 83 5.65 -7.26 -11.18
CA SER A 83 5.08 -6.90 -12.49
C SER A 83 3.55 -7.16 -12.62
N ASP A 84 2.84 -7.29 -11.49
CA ASP A 84 1.40 -7.53 -11.45
C ASP A 84 0.70 -6.41 -10.66
N PRO A 85 -0.35 -5.75 -11.17
CA PRO A 85 -1.05 -6.01 -12.42
C PRO A 85 -0.25 -5.65 -13.68
N SER A 86 -0.68 -6.19 -14.82
CA SER A 86 -0.01 -5.95 -16.11
C SER A 86 0.20 -4.45 -16.35
N GLY A 87 1.40 -4.09 -16.82
CA GLY A 87 1.82 -2.70 -17.03
C GLY A 87 2.41 -2.01 -15.79
N TRP A 88 2.27 -2.58 -14.60
CA TRP A 88 2.91 -2.07 -13.38
C TRP A 88 4.29 -2.70 -13.17
N LYS A 89 5.21 -1.94 -12.58
CA LYS A 89 6.58 -2.40 -12.27
C LYS A 89 7.02 -1.95 -10.89
N GLY A 90 7.78 -2.77 -10.18
CA GLY A 90 8.36 -2.41 -8.90
C GLY A 90 8.99 -3.60 -8.21
N GLY A 91 8.78 -3.71 -6.91
CA GLY A 91 9.34 -4.81 -6.13
C GLY A 91 8.57 -5.15 -4.86
N TYR A 92 8.97 -6.25 -4.26
CA TYR A 92 8.46 -6.71 -2.98
C TYR A 92 9.56 -7.25 -2.09
N LEU A 93 9.34 -7.10 -0.78
CA LEU A 93 10.23 -7.56 0.27
C LEU A 93 9.41 -8.20 1.38
N SER A 94 10.04 -9.13 2.09
CA SER A 94 9.56 -9.70 3.34
C SER A 94 10.67 -9.57 4.37
N SER A 95 10.30 -9.22 5.60
CA SER A 95 11.19 -9.14 6.76
C SER A 95 10.52 -9.82 7.97
N ASP A 96 11.17 -9.77 9.13
CA ASP A 96 10.57 -10.28 10.36
C ASP A 96 9.39 -9.45 10.85
N ASP A 97 9.37 -8.16 10.51
CA ASP A 97 8.32 -7.22 10.92
C ASP A 97 7.13 -7.19 9.95
N GLY A 98 7.24 -7.83 8.79
CA GLY A 98 6.15 -7.87 7.82
C GLY A 98 6.61 -7.99 6.37
N ALA A 99 5.85 -7.39 5.46
CA ALA A 99 6.15 -7.38 4.04
C ALA A 99 5.68 -6.09 3.37
N VAL A 100 6.28 -5.79 2.22
CA VAL A 100 5.90 -4.67 1.36
C VAL A 100 5.73 -5.15 -0.07
N TYR A 101 4.73 -4.58 -0.76
CA TYR A 101 4.54 -4.68 -2.19
C TYR A 101 4.39 -3.27 -2.76
N ALA A 102 5.28 -2.88 -3.67
CA ALA A 102 5.31 -1.53 -4.22
C ALA A 102 5.46 -1.58 -5.74
N VAL A 103 4.58 -0.89 -6.44
CA VAL A 103 4.57 -0.83 -7.90
C VAL A 103 4.20 0.55 -8.42
N ALA A 104 4.72 0.91 -9.59
CA ALA A 104 4.39 2.12 -10.32
C ALA A 104 4.00 1.83 -11.78
N LYS A 105 3.17 2.71 -12.34
CA LYS A 105 2.80 2.75 -13.77
C LYS A 105 2.67 4.21 -14.20
N GLY A 106 3.57 4.67 -15.07
CA GLY A 106 3.61 6.07 -15.47
C GLY A 106 3.76 7.01 -14.26
N ALA A 107 2.79 7.92 -14.09
CA ALA A 107 2.73 8.91 -13.02
C ALA A 107 2.15 8.38 -11.68
N SER A 108 1.76 7.11 -11.63
CA SER A 108 1.07 6.51 -10.48
C SER A 108 1.97 5.54 -9.73
N ALA A 109 1.88 5.52 -8.40
CA ALA A 109 2.51 4.51 -7.55
C ALA A 109 1.55 4.02 -6.47
N VAL A 110 1.61 2.73 -6.16
CA VAL A 110 0.88 2.09 -5.07
C VAL A 110 1.87 1.32 -4.21
N VAL A 111 1.91 1.65 -2.93
CA VAL A 111 2.74 1.00 -1.92
C VAL A 111 1.82 0.41 -0.86
N VAL A 112 1.97 -0.88 -0.61
CA VAL A 112 1.25 -1.58 0.46
C VAL A 112 2.24 -2.22 1.41
N THR A 113 2.17 -1.86 2.69
CA THR A 113 2.92 -2.53 3.77
C THR A 113 1.95 -3.33 4.63
N THR A 114 2.38 -4.51 5.08
CA THR A 114 1.61 -5.37 5.97
C THR A 114 2.50 -5.86 7.10
N ASN A 115 1.93 -6.09 8.29
CA ASN A 115 2.60 -6.78 9.40
C ASN A 115 2.72 -8.31 9.20
N GLN A 116 2.27 -8.83 8.05
CA GLN A 116 2.36 -10.24 7.70
C GLN A 116 3.60 -10.50 6.86
N LYS A 117 4.33 -11.59 7.14
CA LYS A 117 5.56 -11.92 6.39
C LYS A 117 5.29 -12.29 4.92
N GLN A 118 4.04 -12.62 4.56
CA GLN A 118 3.69 -13.03 3.20
C GLN A 118 3.37 -11.81 2.31
N SER A 119 4.30 -11.44 1.42
CA SER A 119 4.14 -10.32 0.48
C SER A 119 2.93 -10.46 -0.46
N VAL A 120 2.43 -11.69 -0.69
CA VAL A 120 1.21 -11.95 -1.46
C VAL A 120 -0.03 -11.24 -0.87
N LYS A 121 -0.06 -11.01 0.45
CA LYS A 121 -1.14 -10.27 1.12
C LYS A 121 -1.12 -8.80 0.73
N ALA A 122 0.06 -8.16 0.79
CA ALA A 122 0.26 -6.80 0.30
C ALA A 122 -0.03 -6.67 -1.20
N ARG A 123 0.43 -7.63 -2.03
CA ARG A 123 0.12 -7.69 -3.47
C ARG A 123 -1.38 -7.73 -3.73
N THR A 124 -2.11 -8.57 -3.00
CA THR A 124 -3.56 -8.73 -3.17
C THR A 124 -4.30 -7.42 -2.89
N VAL A 125 -3.93 -6.72 -1.81
CA VAL A 125 -4.51 -5.41 -1.49
C VAL A 125 -4.09 -4.34 -2.51
N ALA A 126 -2.84 -4.33 -2.97
CA ALA A 126 -2.37 -3.41 -4.00
C ALA A 126 -3.19 -3.53 -5.29
N LYS A 127 -3.46 -4.76 -5.75
CA LYS A 127 -4.29 -5.03 -6.93
C LYS A 127 -5.72 -4.52 -6.77
N LYS A 128 -6.32 -4.73 -5.59
CA LYS A 128 -7.67 -4.25 -5.29
C LYS A 128 -7.73 -2.72 -5.28
N ALA A 129 -6.74 -2.05 -4.69
CA ALA A 129 -6.64 -0.60 -4.70
C ALA A 129 -6.50 -0.04 -6.13
N ILE A 130 -5.59 -0.62 -6.92
CA ILE A 130 -5.38 -0.24 -8.33
C ILE A 130 -6.68 -0.39 -9.14
N ALA A 131 -7.38 -1.51 -8.96
CA ALA A 131 -8.64 -1.76 -9.65
C ALA A 131 -9.75 -0.77 -9.23
N ALA A 132 -9.90 -0.52 -7.93
CA ALA A 132 -10.92 0.40 -7.40
C ALA A 132 -10.71 1.85 -7.87
N LEU A 133 -9.44 2.28 -7.94
CA LEU A 133 -9.06 3.62 -8.36
C LEU A 133 -8.91 3.77 -9.88
N LYS A 134 -9.05 2.67 -10.65
CA LYS A 134 -8.90 2.63 -12.11
C LYS A 134 -7.53 3.18 -12.58
N LEU A 135 -6.47 2.82 -11.85
CA LEU A 135 -5.10 3.29 -12.11
C LEU A 135 -4.36 2.53 -13.19
#